data_AF-A0A1H0XIX6-F1
#
_entry.id   AF-A0A1H0XIX6-F1
#
_cell.length_a   1.000
_cell.length_b   1.000
_cell.length_c   1.000
_cell.angle_alpha   90.00
_cell.angle_beta   90.00
_cell.angle_gamma   90.00
#
_symmetry.space_group_name_H-M   'P 1'
#
loop_
_entity.id
_entity.type
_entity.pdbx_description
1 polymer ?
#
loop_
_entity_poly.entity_id
_entity_poly.type
_entity_poly.pdbx_seq_one_letter_code
_entity_poly.pdbx_strand_id
1 'polypeptide(L)'
;MAKKGKKFIFPDNVNSTYGAFLGLSLKELATYVLPIIFFGLILLAIPPYNLWLLGLKLIIILILLTLAFALISAKPVKHRQNITMQDYLTHKKSYRFRQKRFYIKKRKPME
;
A
#
# COMPACT_ATOMS: atom_id res chain seq x y z
N MET A 1 1.85 -23.62 43.36
CA MET A 1 2.01 -22.58 42.31
C MET A 1 1.91 -23.24 40.94
N ALA A 2 0.82 -23.02 40.20
CA ALA A 2 0.65 -23.61 38.86
C ALA A 2 1.66 -23.01 37.86
N LYS A 3 2.47 -23.84 37.22
CA LYS A 3 3.41 -23.41 36.17
C LYS A 3 2.61 -22.84 34.99
N LYS A 4 2.84 -21.56 34.70
CA LYS A 4 2.24 -20.83 33.57
C LYS A 4 2.62 -21.55 32.26
N GLY A 5 1.64 -22.18 31.61
CA GLY A 5 1.84 -22.87 30.33
C GLY A 5 2.40 -21.92 29.25
N LYS A 6 3.16 -22.47 28.30
CA LYS A 6 3.78 -21.71 27.20
C LYS A 6 2.70 -20.92 26.46
N LYS A 7 2.82 -19.60 26.45
CA LYS A 7 1.95 -18.72 25.66
C LYS A 7 2.47 -18.70 24.23
N PHE A 8 1.61 -19.08 23.28
CA PHE A 8 1.90 -18.92 21.86
C PHE A 8 1.80 -17.44 21.53
N ILE A 9 2.93 -16.83 21.17
CA ILE A 9 2.98 -15.44 20.72
C ILE A 9 3.00 -15.50 19.20
N PHE A 10 1.91 -15.06 18.56
CA PHE A 10 1.91 -14.84 17.12
C PHE A 10 2.71 -13.57 16.84
N PRO A 11 3.70 -13.60 15.93
CA PRO A 11 4.38 -12.38 15.54
C PRO A 11 3.39 -11.48 14.80
N ASP A 12 3.28 -10.22 15.22
CA ASP A 12 2.33 -9.27 14.63
C ASP A 12 2.66 -8.88 13.17
N ASN A 13 3.87 -9.22 12.70
CA ASN A 13 4.44 -8.80 11.40
C ASN A 13 4.81 -9.97 10.49
N VAL A 14 4.08 -11.09 10.52
CA VAL A 14 4.29 -12.15 9.50
C VAL A 14 3.60 -11.71 8.21
N ASN A 15 4.38 -11.19 7.26
CA ASN A 15 3.89 -10.87 5.92
C ASN A 15 4.38 -11.95 4.94
N SER A 16 3.47 -12.53 4.16
CA SER A 16 3.77 -13.56 3.14
C SER A 16 4.29 -12.98 1.83
N THR A 17 4.40 -11.66 1.75
CA THR A 17 4.75 -10.96 0.53
C THR A 17 6.25 -11.01 0.27
N TYR A 18 6.65 -11.46 -0.93
CA TYR A 18 8.06 -11.47 -1.38
C TYR A 18 8.63 -10.04 -1.38
N GLY A 19 9.43 -9.73 -0.37
CA GLY A 19 10.15 -8.47 -0.27
C GLY A 19 11.26 -8.43 -1.31
N ALA A 20 11.18 -7.46 -2.24
CA ALA A 20 12.19 -7.28 -3.28
C ALA A 20 13.17 -6.16 -2.91
N PHE A 21 12.65 -4.97 -2.57
CA PHE A 21 13.49 -3.79 -2.30
C PHE A 21 12.79 -2.86 -1.30
N LEU A 22 13.53 -2.34 -0.29
CA LEU A 22 13.02 -1.41 0.74
C LEU A 22 11.77 -1.88 1.51
N GLY A 23 11.55 -3.20 1.63
CA GLY A 23 10.36 -3.74 2.27
C GLY A 23 9.09 -3.71 1.40
N LEU A 24 9.24 -3.41 0.10
CA LEU A 24 8.16 -3.45 -0.90
C LEU A 24 8.10 -4.80 -1.62
N SER A 25 6.90 -5.17 -2.04
CA SER A 25 6.67 -6.36 -2.87
C SER A 25 7.22 -6.16 -4.28
N LEU A 26 7.75 -7.23 -4.89
CA LEU A 26 8.05 -7.22 -6.33
C LEU A 26 6.83 -6.86 -7.17
N LYS A 27 5.65 -7.37 -6.78
CA LYS A 27 4.38 -7.11 -7.47
C LYS A 27 4.02 -5.63 -7.41
N GLU A 28 4.23 -4.97 -6.27
CA GLU A 28 3.94 -3.55 -6.09
C GLU A 28 4.86 -2.69 -6.96
N LEU A 29 6.16 -3.00 -6.97
CA LEU A 29 7.11 -2.31 -7.84
C LEU A 29 6.72 -2.46 -9.33
N ALA A 30 6.41 -3.67 -9.77
CA ALA A 30 6.00 -3.93 -11.15
C ALA A 30 4.67 -3.25 -11.52
N THR A 31 3.72 -3.15 -10.59
CA THR A 31 2.39 -2.60 -10.87
C THR A 31 2.38 -1.07 -10.83
N TYR A 32 3.15 -0.45 -9.94
CA TYR A 32 3.06 0.99 -9.66
C TYR A 32 4.29 1.78 -10.10
N VAL A 33 5.49 1.22 -10.01
CA VAL A 33 6.74 1.94 -10.33
C VAL A 33 7.13 1.75 -11.80
N LEU A 34 7.05 0.50 -12.30
CA LEU A 34 7.46 0.17 -13.67
C LEU A 34 6.70 0.97 -14.75
N PRO A 35 5.37 1.18 -14.67
CA PRO A 35 4.67 1.98 -15.66
C PRO A 35 5.13 3.44 -15.66
N ILE A 36 5.41 4.02 -14.50
CA ILE A 36 5.87 5.41 -14.38
C ILE A 36 7.24 5.56 -15.05
N ILE A 37 8.16 4.63 -14.82
CA ILE A 37 9.48 4.62 -15.48
C ILE A 37 9.30 4.47 -16.99
N PHE A 38 8.46 3.53 -17.44
CA PHE A 38 8.22 3.29 -18.86
C PHE A 38 7.66 4.52 -19.56
N PHE A 39 6.58 5.12 -19.04
CA PHE A 39 6.00 6.34 -19.60
C PHE A 39 6.93 7.55 -19.44
N GLY A 40 7.73 7.60 -18.37
CA GLY A 40 8.75 8.64 -18.17
C GLY A 40 9.84 8.59 -19.25
N LEU A 41 10.31 7.40 -19.62
CA LEU A 41 11.26 7.22 -20.72
C LEU A 41 10.67 7.64 -22.06
N ILE A 42 9.41 7.28 -22.33
CA ILE A 42 8.69 7.74 -23.52
C ILE A 42 8.60 9.27 -23.55
N LEU A 43 8.24 9.89 -22.42
CA LEU A 43 8.14 11.35 -22.30
C LEU A 43 9.48 12.05 -22.55
N LEU A 44 10.58 11.46 -22.09
CA LEU A 44 11.94 11.97 -22.32
C LEU A 44 12.36 11.81 -23.78
N ALA A 45 11.93 10.75 -24.46
CA ALA A 45 12.21 10.49 -25.88
C ALA A 45 11.44 11.40 -26.84
N ILE A 46 10.40 12.10 -26.39
CA ILE A 46 9.64 13.03 -27.23
C ILE A 46 10.35 14.40 -27.24
N PRO A 47 10.71 14.96 -28.40
CA PRO A 47 11.27 16.32 -28.48
C PRO A 47 10.22 17.38 -28.04
N PRO A 48 10.64 18.59 -27.61
CA PRO A 48 11.98 19.17 -27.67
C PRO A 48 12.90 18.77 -26.50
N TYR A 49 14.21 18.83 -26.75
CA TYR A 49 15.28 18.46 -25.80
C TYR A 49 15.98 19.67 -25.16
N ASN A 50 15.34 20.84 -25.17
CA ASN A 50 15.88 22.03 -24.50
C ASN A 50 16.10 21.73 -23.01
N LEU A 51 17.24 22.13 -22.45
CA LEU A 51 17.64 21.80 -21.07
C LEU A 51 16.54 22.12 -20.03
N TRP A 52 15.89 23.28 -20.15
CA TRP A 52 14.78 23.68 -19.27
C TRP A 52 13.56 22.74 -19.37
N LEU A 53 13.17 22.36 -20.59
CA LEU A 53 12.02 21.47 -20.82
C LEU A 53 12.34 20.03 -20.41
N LEU A 54 13.58 19.58 -20.63
CA LEU A 54 14.06 18.29 -20.15
C LEU A 54 14.06 18.24 -18.62
N GLY A 55 14.54 19.31 -17.97
CA GLY A 55 14.50 19.47 -16.52
C GLY A 55 13.08 19.40 -15.97
N LEU A 56 12.12 20.08 -16.62
CA LEU A 56 10.71 20.00 -16.24
C LEU A 56 10.14 18.57 -16.35
N LYS A 57 10.43 17.86 -17.44
CA LYS A 57 10.02 16.45 -17.63
C LYS A 57 10.57 15.56 -16.51
N LEU A 58 11.84 15.73 -16.16
CA LEU A 58 12.49 14.97 -15.09
C LEU A 58 11.84 15.25 -13.72
N ILE A 59 11.53 16.53 -13.42
CA ILE A 59 10.84 16.91 -12.19
C ILE A 59 9.47 16.23 -12.11
N ILE A 60 8.70 16.22 -13.21
CA ILE A 60 7.39 15.56 -13.26
C ILE A 60 7.53 14.06 -12.97
N ILE A 61 8.48 13.38 -13.63
CA ILE A 61 8.74 11.95 -13.40
C ILE A 61 9.13 11.70 -11.94
N LEU A 62 10.00 12.55 -11.37
CA LEU A 62 10.45 12.43 -9.98
C LEU A 62 9.29 12.58 -8.98
N ILE A 63 8.41 13.57 -9.20
CA ILE A 63 7.21 13.79 -8.37
C ILE A 63 6.30 12.56 -8.44
N LEU A 64 6.05 12.03 -9.63
CA LEU A 64 5.21 10.83 -9.81
C LEU A 64 5.80 9.61 -9.09
N LEU A 65 7.10 9.38 -9.21
CA LEU A 65 7.78 8.29 -8.50
C LEU A 65 7.68 8.47 -6.99
N THR A 66 7.91 9.68 -6.49
CA THR A 66 7.85 9.99 -5.05
C THR A 66 6.44 9.76 -4.49
N LEU A 67 5.41 10.17 -5.23
CA LEU A 67 4.01 9.89 -4.89
C LEU A 67 3.70 8.39 -4.88
N ALA A 68 4.19 7.64 -5.88
CA ALA A 68 3.99 6.19 -5.93
C ALA A 68 4.62 5.51 -4.71
N PHE A 69 5.87 5.83 -4.39
CA PHE A 69 6.54 5.31 -3.19
C PHE A 69 5.81 5.69 -1.90
N ALA A 70 5.37 6.95 -1.77
CA ALA A 70 4.61 7.39 -0.61
C ALA A 70 3.31 6.59 -0.44
N LEU A 71 2.58 6.31 -1.52
CA LEU A 71 1.33 5.53 -1.47
C LEU A 71 1.56 4.06 -1.12
N ILE A 72 2.60 3.44 -1.67
CA ILE A 72 2.91 2.02 -1.40
C ILE A 72 3.38 1.87 0.06
N SER A 73 4.26 2.76 0.53
CA SER A 73 4.80 2.71 1.90
C SER A 73 3.85 3.25 2.96
N ALA A 74 2.79 3.97 2.59
CA ALA A 74 1.83 4.51 3.54
C ALA A 74 1.07 3.41 4.29
N LYS A 75 1.03 3.56 5.61
CA LYS A 75 0.24 2.72 6.52
C LYS A 75 -0.88 3.57 7.12
N PRO A 76 -2.12 3.51 6.57
CA PRO A 76 -3.19 4.41 6.97
C PRO A 76 -3.71 4.15 8.39
N VAL A 77 -3.44 2.97 8.96
CA VAL A 77 -3.91 2.58 10.31
C VAL A 77 -2.74 2.51 11.28
N LYS A 78 -2.61 3.52 12.15
CA LYS A 78 -1.49 3.66 13.11
C LYS A 78 -1.22 2.41 13.96
N HIS A 79 -2.29 1.77 14.44
CA HIS A 79 -2.21 0.61 15.35
C HIS A 79 -2.02 -0.73 14.62
N ARG A 80 -2.00 -0.75 13.28
CA ARG A 80 -1.93 -1.97 12.48
C ARG A 80 -0.91 -1.79 11.36
N GLN A 81 0.35 -2.05 11.67
CA GLN A 81 1.47 -1.85 10.74
C GLN A 81 1.52 -2.85 9.57
N ASN A 82 0.70 -3.91 9.62
CA ASN A 82 0.57 -4.89 8.54
C ASN A 82 -0.49 -4.47 7.48
N ILE A 83 -1.33 -3.48 7.76
CA ILE A 83 -2.35 -3.02 6.80
C ILE A 83 -1.73 -1.96 5.90
N THR A 84 -1.53 -2.33 4.63
CA THR A 84 -1.05 -1.39 3.61
C THR A 84 -2.17 -0.45 3.16
N MET A 85 -1.79 0.67 2.51
CA MET A 85 -2.77 1.55 1.88
C MET A 85 -3.64 0.83 0.84
N GLN A 86 -3.07 -0.13 0.11
CA GLN A 86 -3.77 -0.91 -0.91
C GLN A 86 -4.85 -1.80 -0.29
N ASP A 87 -4.52 -2.49 0.80
CA ASP A 87 -5.48 -3.30 1.55
C ASP A 87 -6.61 -2.44 2.09
N TYR A 88 -6.26 -1.30 2.68
CA TYR A 88 -7.24 -0.36 3.22
C TYR A 88 -8.24 0.09 2.15
N LEU A 89 -7.77 0.49 0.97
CA LEU A 89 -8.64 0.90 -0.13
C LEU A 89 -9.49 -0.26 -0.65
N THR A 90 -8.91 -1.46 -0.78
CA THR A 90 -9.61 -2.66 -1.24
C THR A 90 -10.72 -3.07 -0.29
N HIS A 91 -10.43 -3.05 1.02
CA HIS A 91 -11.42 -3.33 2.07
C HIS A 91 -12.51 -2.25 2.12
N LYS A 92 -12.14 -0.97 1.99
CA LYS A 92 -13.11 0.13 1.96
C LYS A 92 -14.05 0.02 0.76
N LYS A 93 -13.51 -0.28 -0.42
CA LYS A 93 -14.30 -0.53 -1.64
C LYS A 93 -15.23 -1.73 -1.44
N SER A 94 -14.69 -2.84 -0.97
CA SER A 94 -15.46 -4.08 -0.71
C SER A 94 -16.56 -3.87 0.32
N TYR A 95 -16.30 -3.11 1.39
CA TYR A 95 -17.28 -2.80 2.42
C TYR A 95 -18.43 -1.96 1.87
N ARG A 96 -18.14 -0.99 1.00
CA ARG A 96 -19.16 -0.13 0.38
C ARG A 96 -20.19 -0.93 -0.43
N PHE A 97 -19.75 -1.98 -1.13
CA PHE A 97 -20.59 -2.78 -2.02
C PHE A 97 -21.18 -4.03 -1.35
N ARG A 98 -20.91 -4.29 -0.08
CA ARG A 98 -21.48 -5.42 0.66
C ARG A 98 -22.87 -5.10 1.20
N GLN A 99 -23.77 -6.08 1.17
CA GLN A 99 -25.03 -6.02 1.88
C GLN A 99 -24.75 -5.89 3.39
N LYS A 100 -25.14 -4.77 3.99
CA LYS A 100 -24.90 -4.50 5.40
C LYS A 100 -25.84 -5.35 6.26
N ARG A 101 -25.29 -6.40 6.86
CA ARG A 101 -26.02 -7.30 7.76
C ARG A 101 -26.06 -6.70 9.17
N PHE A 102 -27.02 -5.80 9.42
CA PHE A 102 -27.17 -5.11 10.71
C PHE A 102 -27.69 -5.99 11.86
N TYR A 103 -28.07 -7.24 11.57
CA TYR A 103 -28.59 -8.19 12.56
C TYR A 103 -27.52 -8.78 13.49
N ILE A 104 -26.23 -8.47 13.28
CA ILE A 104 -25.13 -8.71 14.24
C ILE A 104 -25.00 -7.51 15.21
N LYS A 105 -26.04 -6.69 15.37
CA LYS A 105 -26.12 -5.76 16.50
C LYS A 105 -26.31 -6.62 17.76
N LYS A 106 -25.32 -6.62 18.67
CA LYS A 106 -25.45 -7.28 19.98
C LYS A 106 -26.78 -6.85 20.59
N ARG A 107 -27.72 -7.78 20.75
CA ARG A 107 -28.87 -7.55 21.64
C ARG A 107 -28.30 -7.41 23.04
N LYS A 108 -28.75 -6.39 23.78
CA LYS A 108 -28.46 -6.32 25.22
C LYS A 108 -28.97 -7.64 25.83
N PRO A 109 -28.20 -8.32 26.70
CA PRO A 109 -28.76 -9.41 27.48
C PRO A 109 -30.00 -8.86 28.20
N MET A 110 -31.13 -9.56 28.09
CA MET A 110 -32.29 -9.25 28.93
C MET A 110 -31.88 -9.59 30.36
N GLU A 111 -31.83 -8.57 31.22
CA GLU A 111 -31.82 -8.74 32.68
C GLU A 111 -33.20 -9.19 33.16
#